data_AF-A0A7V9Q639-F1
#
_entry.id   AF-A0A7V9Q639-F1
#
_cell.length_a   1.000
_cell.length_b   1.000
_cell.length_c   1.000
_cell.angle_alpha   90.00
_cell.angle_beta   90.00
_cell.angle_gamma   90.00
#
_symmetry.space_group_name_H-M   'P 1'
#
loop_
_entity.id
_entity.type
_entity.pdbx_description
1 polymer ?
#
loop_
_entity_poly.entity_id
_entity_poly.type
_entity_poly.pdbx_seq_one_letter_code
_entity_poly.pdbx_strand_id
1 'polypeptide(L)'
;MSSTARTAEKELVRPRDQGRILLVTDDTTISVYGTELERAGFAVVGVAGGAKALVALQRTRPHVVVADSELKKISADDLARMLSHTQ
;
A
#
# COMPACT_ATOMS: atom_id res chain seq x y z
N MET A 1 -29.55 33.83 14.30
CA MET A 1 -28.17 34.13 13.85
C MET A 1 -27.33 32.89 14.19
N SER A 2 -27.32 31.91 13.28
CA SER A 2 -26.18 31.51 12.43
C SER A 2 -24.95 31.10 13.24
N SER A 3 -24.67 29.78 13.35
CA SER A 3 -23.67 29.06 12.54
C SER A 3 -22.25 29.32 13.07
N THR A 4 -21.42 28.37 13.49
CA THR A 4 -21.29 26.97 13.09
C THR A 4 -20.53 26.24 14.21
N ALA A 5 -21.17 25.27 14.85
CA ALA A 5 -20.41 24.24 15.58
C ALA A 5 -19.68 23.43 14.50
N ARG A 6 -18.36 23.60 14.42
CA ARG A 6 -17.49 22.73 13.61
C ARG A 6 -17.45 21.36 14.29
N THR A 7 -18.53 20.60 14.12
CA THR A 7 -18.52 19.16 14.35
C THR A 7 -17.49 18.61 13.39
N ALA A 8 -16.43 18.01 13.92
CA ALA A 8 -15.44 17.28 13.14
C ALA A 8 -16.16 16.12 12.42
N GLU A 9 -16.68 16.40 11.22
CA GLU A 9 -17.00 15.37 10.25
C GLU A 9 -15.68 14.67 9.97
N LYS A 10 -15.48 13.52 10.61
CA LYS A 10 -14.52 12.52 10.16
C LYS A 10 -14.95 12.20 8.75
N GLU A 11 -14.32 12.87 7.78
CA GLU A 11 -14.58 12.72 6.36
C GLU A 11 -14.60 11.23 6.08
N LEU A 12 -15.79 10.68 5.80
CA LEU A 12 -15.99 9.26 5.61
C LEU A 12 -15.25 8.89 4.34
N VAL A 13 -13.98 8.47 4.48
CA VAL A 13 -13.14 8.01 3.37
C VAL A 13 -13.92 6.92 2.67
N ARG A 14 -14.40 7.21 1.45
CA ARG A 14 -15.12 6.20 0.67
C ARG A 14 -14.08 5.13 0.32
N PRO A 15 -14.43 3.84 0.28
CA PRO A 15 -13.47 2.78 -0.08
C PRO A 15 -12.76 3.00 -1.42
N ARG A 16 -13.41 3.75 -2.32
CA ARG A 16 -12.87 4.20 -3.62
C ARG A 16 -11.82 5.32 -3.51
N ASP A 17 -11.87 6.11 -2.45
CA ASP A 17 -10.93 7.19 -2.12
C ASP A 17 -9.83 6.70 -1.18
N GLN A 18 -9.96 5.48 -0.67
CA GLN A 18 -8.96 4.84 0.17
C GLN A 18 -7.73 4.46 -0.65
N GLY A 19 -6.58 5.08 -0.34
CA GLY A 19 -5.32 4.77 -1.02
C GLY A 19 -4.94 3.29 -0.83
N ARG A 20 -4.76 2.55 -1.93
CA ARG A 20 -4.32 1.15 -1.90
C ARG A 20 -2.81 1.07 -1.97
N ILE A 21 -2.19 0.43 -0.98
CA ILE A 21 -0.75 0.25 -0.88
C ILE A 21 -0.41 -1.24 -0.95
N LEU A 22 0.55 -1.60 -1.80
CA LEU A 22 1.19 -2.91 -1.77
C LEU A 22 2.51 -2.79 -1.01
N LEU A 23 2.64 -3.47 0.11
CA LEU A 23 3.85 -3.50 0.93
C LEU A 23 4.62 -4.81 0.67
N VAL A 24 5.88 -4.70 0.26
CA VAL A 24 6.76 -5.83 -0.08
C VAL A 24 7.99 -5.82 0.82
N THR A 25 8.12 -6.81 1.69
CA THR A 25 9.33 -7.05 2.49
C THR A 25 9.50 -8.56 2.73
N ASP A 26 10.72 -9.04 2.96
CA ASP A 26 11.01 -10.45 3.23
C ASP A 26 11.06 -10.80 4.72
N ASP A 27 10.87 -9.82 5.61
CA ASP A 27 10.89 -10.02 7.05
C ASP A 27 9.48 -10.09 7.66
N THR A 28 9.42 -10.24 8.97
CA THR A 28 8.16 -10.28 9.73
C THR A 28 7.58 -8.89 10.03
N THR A 29 8.18 -7.82 9.52
CA THR A 29 7.76 -6.43 9.80
C THR A 29 6.56 -5.99 8.97
N ILE A 30 6.13 -6.80 7.98
CA ILE A 30 4.89 -6.59 7.20
C ILE A 30 3.72 -6.18 8.11
N SER A 31 3.54 -6.87 9.23
CA SER A 31 2.43 -6.62 10.15
C SER A 31 2.56 -5.27 10.88
N VAL A 32 3.78 -4.86 11.23
CA VAL A 32 4.04 -3.61 11.95
C VAL A 32 3.78 -2.43 11.02
N TYR A 33 4.44 -2.40 9.86
CA TYR A 33 4.26 -1.33 8.89
C TYR A 33 2.86 -1.33 8.29
N GLY A 34 2.27 -2.50 8.05
CA GLY A 34 0.90 -2.64 7.58
C GLY A 34 -0.11 -2.03 8.54
N THR A 35 0.01 -2.34 9.84
CA THR A 35 -0.90 -1.80 10.87
C THR A 35 -0.83 -0.28 10.94
N GLU A 36 0.36 0.32 10.86
CA GLU A 36 0.52 1.77 10.91
C GLU A 36 -0.04 2.47 9.65
N LEU A 37 0.14 1.87 8.47
CA LEU A 37 -0.44 2.38 7.23
C LEU A 37 -1.97 2.24 7.21
N GLU A 38 -2.52 1.15 7.75
CA GLU A 38 -3.97 0.97 7.90
C GLU A 38 -4.55 2.00 8.88
N ARG A 39 -3.85 2.29 9.99
CA ARG A 39 -4.22 3.35 10.94
C ARG A 39 -4.21 4.74 10.32
N ALA A 40 -3.31 4.98 9.36
CA ALA A 40 -3.30 6.20 8.55
C ALA A 40 -4.45 6.27 7.52
N GLY A 41 -5.28 5.21 7.43
CA GLY A 41 -6.47 5.18 6.59
C GLY A 41 -6.25 4.53 5.22
N PHE A 42 -5.10 3.89 4.96
CA PHE A 42 -4.85 3.20 3.70
C PHE A 42 -5.38 1.76 3.71
N ALA A 43 -5.68 1.22 2.53
CA ALA A 43 -5.93 -0.20 2.34
C ALA A 43 -4.61 -0.87 1.96
N VAL A 44 -4.09 -1.72 2.83
CA VAL A 44 -2.73 -2.29 2.67
C VAL A 44 -2.82 -3.77 2.33
N VAL A 45 -2.01 -4.20 1.36
CA VAL A 45 -1.77 -5.61 1.07
C VAL A 45 -0.30 -5.89 1.29
N GLY A 46 0.01 -6.70 2.31
CA GLY A 46 1.36 -7.13 2.63
C GLY A 46 1.72 -8.43 1.91
N VAL A 47 2.90 -8.49 1.30
CA VAL A 47 3.41 -9.68 0.61
C VAL A 47 4.88 -9.93 0.94
N ALA A 48 5.19 -11.20 1.18
CA ALA A 48 6.57 -11.64 1.37
C ALA A 48 7.22 -12.04 0.05
N GLY A 49 8.21 -11.26 -0.38
CA GLY A 49 9.05 -11.50 -1.56
C GLY A 49 8.45 -11.08 -2.91
N GLY A 50 9.33 -10.80 -3.87
CA GLY A 50 8.97 -10.18 -5.15
C GLY A 50 8.01 -11.00 -6.04
N ALA A 51 8.07 -12.33 -6.03
CA ALA A 51 7.21 -13.16 -6.89
C ALA A 51 5.73 -13.05 -6.49
N LYS A 52 5.46 -13.03 -5.17
CA LYS A 52 4.11 -12.79 -4.64
C LYS A 52 3.69 -11.35 -4.87
N ALA A 53 4.63 -10.41 -4.84
CA ALA A 53 4.37 -9.01 -5.15
C ALA A 53 3.87 -8.81 -6.57
N LEU A 54 4.39 -9.52 -7.56
CA LEU A 54 3.91 -9.42 -8.94
C LEU A 54 2.46 -9.90 -9.10
N VAL A 55 2.13 -11.04 -8.49
CA VAL A 55 0.76 -11.56 -8.51
C VAL A 55 -0.18 -10.59 -7.79
N ALA A 56 0.24 -10.06 -6.65
CA ALA A 56 -0.55 -9.09 -5.89
C ALA A 56 -0.74 -7.78 -6.68
N LEU A 57 0.31 -7.29 -7.34
CA LEU A 57 0.26 -6.07 -8.14
C LEU A 57 -0.84 -6.12 -9.20
N GLN A 58 -0.93 -7.23 -9.94
CA GLN A 58 -1.95 -7.42 -10.97
C GLN A 58 -3.37 -7.53 -10.39
N ARG A 59 -3.52 -8.16 -9.22
CA ARG A 59 -4.82 -8.42 -8.59
C ARG A 59 -5.38 -7.23 -7.82
N THR A 60 -4.52 -6.49 -7.13
CA THR A 60 -4.95 -5.45 -6.18
C THR A 60 -4.93 -4.06 -6.79
N ARG A 61 -4.25 -3.88 -7.94
CA ARG A 61 -4.07 -2.60 -8.63
C ARG A 61 -3.79 -1.47 -7.62
N PRO A 62 -2.69 -1.57 -6.86
CA PRO A 62 -2.36 -0.60 -5.83
C PRO A 62 -2.07 0.76 -6.48
N HIS A 63 -2.29 1.84 -5.74
CA HIS A 63 -1.90 3.18 -6.16
C HIS A 63 -0.41 3.43 -5.92
N VAL A 64 0.16 2.79 -4.89
CA VAL A 64 1.57 2.91 -4.51
C VAL A 64 2.10 1.53 -4.11
N VAL A 65 3.34 1.25 -4.50
CA VAL A 65 4.10 0.08 -4.03
C VAL A 65 5.21 0.58 -3.10
N VAL A 66 5.28 0.01 -1.91
CA VAL A 66 6.35 0.24 -0.93
C VAL A 66 7.14 -1.06 -0.84
N ALA A 67 8.40 -1.03 -1.24
CA ALA A 67 9.28 -2.20 -1.24
C ALA A 67 10.50 -1.95 -0.37
N ASP A 68 10.92 -2.97 0.37
CA ASP A 68 12.21 -2.99 1.05
C ASP A 68 13.34 -2.92 0.01
N SER A 69 14.40 -2.17 0.32
CA SER A 69 15.61 -2.12 -0.49
C SER A 69 16.36 -3.46 -0.48
N GLU A 70 16.27 -4.23 0.60
CA GLU A 70 17.01 -5.48 0.80
C GLU A 70 16.16 -6.74 0.53
N LEU A 71 15.30 -6.70 -0.49
CA LEU A 71 14.55 -7.87 -0.92
C LEU A 71 15.47 -8.99 -1.44
N LYS A 72 15.20 -10.20 -0.98
CA LYS A 72 15.80 -11.45 -1.42
C LYS A 72 15.16 -11.90 -2.72
N LYS A 73 15.99 -12.46 -3.60
CA LYS A 73 15.64 -13.04 -4.92
C LYS A 73 15.23 -12.04 -6.00
N ILE A 74 14.44 -11.02 -5.68
CA ILE A 74 14.01 -10.00 -6.63
C ILE A 74 14.29 -8.64 -5.99
N SER A 75 15.09 -7.81 -6.67
CA SER A 75 15.44 -6.49 -6.15
C SER A 75 14.26 -5.51 -6.28
N ALA A 76 14.29 -4.43 -5.49
CA ALA A 76 13.31 -3.34 -5.64
C ALA A 76 13.36 -2.71 -7.04
N ASP A 77 14.55 -2.64 -7.65
CA ASP A 77 14.74 -2.13 -9.01
C ASP A 77 14.07 -3.02 -10.05
N ASP A 78 14.15 -4.35 -9.90
CA ASP A 78 13.45 -5.30 -10.77
C ASP A 78 11.94 -5.09 -10.67
N LEU A 79 11.42 -4.93 -9.45
CA LEU A 79 10.00 -4.60 -9.20
C LEU A 79 9.59 -3.30 -9.89
N ALA A 80 10.41 -2.24 -9.80
CA ALA A 80 10.16 -0.96 -10.46
C ALA A 80 10.17 -1.09 -11.99
N ARG A 81 11.12 -1.85 -12.56
CA ARG A 81 11.16 -2.13 -14.00
C ARG A 81 9.90 -2.85 -14.45
N MET A 82 9.41 -3.82 -13.69
CA MET A 82 8.19 -4.56 -14.03
C MET A 82 6.93 -3.68 -13.99
N LEU A 83 6.87 -2.72 -13.06
CA LEU A 83 5.81 -1.69 -13.04
C LEU A 83 5.84 -0.82 -14.30
N SER A 84 7.03 -0.39 -14.73
CA SER A 84 7.19 0.50 -15.88
C SER A 84 6.87 -0.15 -17.25
N HIS A 85 6.98 -1.47 -17.36
CA HIS A 85 6.72 -2.21 -18.61
C HIS A 85 5.25 -2.64 -18.78
N THR A 86 4.37 -2.31 -17.84
CA THR A 86 2.93 -2.64 -17.94
C THR A 86 2.16 -1.61 -18.80
N GLN A 87 2.77 -1.10 -19.87
CA GLN A 87 2.11 -0.25 -20.88
C GLN A 87 1.26 -1.09 -21.83
#